data_AF-A0A8J1U3X7-F1
#
_entry.id   AF-A0A8J1U3X7-F1
#
_cell.length_a   1.000
_cell.length_b   1.000
_cell.length_c   1.000
_cell.angle_alpha   90.00
_cell.angle_beta   90.00
_cell.angle_gamma   90.00
#
_symmetry.space_group_name_H-M   'P 1'
#
loop_
_entity.id
_entity.type
_entity.pdbx_description
1 polymer ?
#
loop_
_entity_poly.entity_id
_entity_poly.type
_entity_poly.pdbx_seq_one_letter_code
_entity_poly.pdbx_strand_id
1 'polypeptide(L)'
;MIKNMPRVLNELSKFLGKKLPEEKIEEMTEYLQFEKMKNNPMTANPFEKVAVFDEQVNGPSSYRGRHMQKGVLDGWKKKMTSAQSERIDDYLNPRLTQLGLRFQYE
;
A
#
# COMPACT_ATOMS: atom_id res chain seq x y z
N MET A 1 5.37 6.88 2.73
CA MET A 1 4.64 7.28 1.50
C MET A 1 3.38 8.07 1.80
N ILE A 2 2.41 7.54 2.56
CA ILE A 2 1.12 8.21 2.80
C ILE A 2 1.27 9.60 3.45
N LYS A 3 2.18 9.76 4.42
CA LYS A 3 2.37 11.04 5.13
C LYS A 3 3.00 12.16 4.30
N ASN A 4 3.98 11.82 3.47
CA ASN A 4 4.75 12.79 2.69
C ASN A 4 5.35 12.07 1.48
N MET A 5 4.62 12.13 0.37
CA MET A 5 5.01 11.51 -0.90
C MET A 5 6.18 12.25 -1.58
N PRO A 6 6.20 13.60 -1.66
CA PRO A 6 7.32 14.33 -2.26
C PRO A 6 8.68 14.01 -1.61
N ARG A 7 8.72 13.88 -0.28
CA ARG A 7 9.93 13.48 0.44
C ARG A 7 10.40 12.09 0.04
N VAL A 8 9.49 11.12 -0.05
CA VAL A 8 9.85 9.74 -0.43
C VAL A 8 10.32 9.68 -1.88
N LEU A 9 9.70 10.43 -2.79
CA LEU A 9 10.15 10.52 -4.18
C LEU A 9 11.55 11.15 -4.28
N ASN A 10 11.83 12.18 -3.48
CA ASN A 10 13.16 12.77 -3.35
C ASN A 10 14.20 11.76 -2.82
N GLU A 11 13.88 11.00 -1.77
CA GLU A 11 14.75 9.96 -1.20
C GLU A 11 15.02 8.85 -2.23
N LEU A 12 13.99 8.41 -2.96
CA LEU A 12 14.11 7.40 -4.03
C LEU A 12 14.95 7.91 -5.21
N SER A 13 14.74 9.17 -5.61
CA SER A 13 15.54 9.86 -6.64
C SER A 13 17.03 9.85 -6.30
N LYS A 14 17.38 10.17 -5.04
CA LYS A 14 18.75 10.11 -4.53
C LYS A 14 19.29 8.68 -4.51
N PHE A 15 18.50 7.72 -4.02
CA PHE A 15 18.88 6.32 -3.98
C PHE A 15 19.22 5.75 -5.37
N LEU A 16 18.44 6.11 -6.38
CA LEU A 16 18.65 5.70 -7.77
C LEU A 16 19.72 6.54 -8.50
N GLY A 17 20.30 7.55 -7.86
CA GLY A 17 21.28 8.45 -8.46
C GLY A 17 20.71 9.36 -9.56
N LYS A 18 19.39 9.53 -9.63
CA LYS A 18 18.70 10.32 -10.66
C LYS A 18 18.04 11.54 -10.02
N LYS A 19 18.61 12.73 -10.17
CA LYS A 19 17.97 13.96 -9.67
C LYS A 19 16.70 14.26 -10.46
N LEU A 20 15.57 14.35 -9.76
CA LEU A 20 14.30 14.79 -10.35
C LEU A 20 14.11 16.29 -10.07
N PRO A 21 13.71 17.09 -11.07
CA PRO A 21 13.25 18.46 -10.85
C PRO A 21 12.01 18.49 -9.97
N GLU A 22 11.80 19.57 -9.23
CA GLU A 22 10.64 19.71 -8.32
C GLU A 22 9.31 19.54 -9.07
N GLU A 23 9.18 20.13 -10.26
CA GLU A 23 8.01 19.99 -11.14
C GLU A 23 7.67 18.51 -11.43
N LYS A 24 8.68 17.66 -11.59
CA LYS A 24 8.47 16.21 -11.81
C LYS A 24 8.06 15.49 -10.53
N ILE A 25 8.51 15.95 -9.38
CA ILE A 25 8.11 15.41 -8.08
C ILE A 25 6.64 15.75 -7.81
N GLU A 26 6.21 16.97 -8.13
CA GLU A 26 4.82 17.38 -8.05
C GLU A 26 3.93 16.57 -9.01
N GLU A 27 4.31 16.47 -10.29
CA GLU A 27 3.59 15.67 -11.30
C GLU A 27 3.43 14.21 -10.84
N MET A 28 4.52 13.59 -10.38
CA MET A 28 4.48 12.21 -9.87
C MET A 28 3.63 12.09 -8.60
N THR A 29 3.69 13.07 -7.70
CA THR A 29 2.88 13.07 -6.48
C THR A 29 1.40 13.09 -6.82
N GLU A 30 1.00 13.88 -7.81
CA GLU A 30 -0.37 13.94 -8.29
C GLU A 30 -0.79 12.63 -8.98
N TYR A 31 0.08 12.08 -9.85
CA TYR A 31 -0.19 10.85 -10.60
C TYR A 31 -0.32 9.62 -9.68
N LEU A 32 0.48 9.55 -8.61
CA LEU A 32 0.50 8.45 -7.65
C LEU A 32 -0.56 8.58 -6.55
N GLN A 33 -1.45 9.56 -6.62
CA GLN A 33 -2.58 9.65 -5.70
C GLN A 33 -3.44 8.38 -5.77
N PHE A 34 -3.91 7.93 -4.61
CA PHE A 34 -4.63 6.66 -4.49
C PHE A 34 -5.83 6.57 -5.45
N GLU A 35 -6.65 7.62 -5.56
CA GLU A 35 -7.79 7.61 -6.48
C GLU A 35 -7.38 7.61 -7.95
N LYS A 36 -6.28 8.27 -8.33
CA LYS A 36 -5.75 8.19 -9.72
C LYS A 36 -5.29 6.78 -10.05
N MET A 37 -4.53 6.15 -9.15
CA MET A 37 -4.07 4.78 -9.33
C MET A 37 -5.23 3.77 -9.35
N LYS A 38 -6.24 3.97 -8.51
CA LYS A 38 -7.44 3.11 -8.42
C LYS A 38 -8.34 3.20 -9.64
N ASN A 39 -8.32 4.33 -10.35
CA ASN A 39 -9.07 4.52 -11.59
C ASN A 39 -8.23 4.24 -12.84
N ASN A 40 -6.93 3.98 -12.71
CA ASN A 40 -6.05 3.64 -13.83
C ASN A 40 -6.14 2.11 -14.10
N PRO A 41 -6.61 1.67 -15.28
CA PRO A 41 -6.77 0.26 -15.61
C PRO A 41 -5.49 -0.57 -15.46
N MET A 42 -4.33 0.03 -15.74
CA MET A 42 -3.03 -0.67 -15.66
C MET A 42 -2.61 -0.98 -14.22
N THR A 43 -3.10 -0.22 -13.24
CA THR A 43 -2.72 -0.36 -11.82
C THR A 43 -3.85 -0.86 -10.93
N ALA A 44 -5.10 -0.61 -11.31
CA ALA A 44 -6.28 -0.93 -10.51
C ALA A 44 -6.57 -2.42 -10.45
N ASN A 45 -6.41 -3.14 -11.57
CA ASN A 45 -6.68 -4.57 -11.68
C ASN A 45 -5.58 -5.31 -12.48
N PRO A 46 -4.34 -5.35 -11.99
CA PRO A 46 -3.22 -5.95 -12.75
C PRO A 46 -3.43 -7.46 -13.03
N PHE A 47 -4.34 -8.12 -12.30
CA PHE A 47 -4.63 -9.54 -12.43
C PHE A 47 -6.00 -9.84 -13.06
N GLU A 48 -6.71 -8.86 -13.60
CA GLU A 48 -8.05 -9.07 -14.17
C GLU A 48 -8.06 -10.16 -15.24
N LYS A 49 -7.05 -10.17 -16.11
CA LYS A 49 -6.89 -11.21 -17.14
C LYS A 49 -6.67 -12.61 -16.56
N VAL A 50 -5.99 -12.69 -15.41
CA VAL A 50 -5.73 -13.95 -14.71
C VAL A 50 -7.01 -14.42 -14.00
N ALA A 51 -7.76 -13.52 -13.39
CA ALA A 51 -9.03 -13.82 -12.73
C ALA A 51 -10.10 -14.27 -13.74
N VAL A 52 -10.18 -13.64 -14.91
CA VAL A 52 -11.09 -14.07 -15.99
C VAL A 52 -10.72 -15.46 -16.51
N PHE A 53 -9.43 -15.75 -16.67
CA PHE A 53 -8.97 -17.08 -17.09
C PHE A 53 -9.26 -18.14 -16.02
N ASP A 54 -9.01 -17.84 -14.75
CA ASP A 54 -9.31 -18.71 -13.61
C ASP A 54 -10.82 -18.97 -13.50
N GLU A 55 -11.66 -17.96 -13.70
CA GLU A 55 -13.12 -18.13 -13.73
C GLU A 55 -13.61 -19.03 -14.86
N GLN A 56 -12.98 -18.93 -16.03
CA GLN A 56 -13.33 -19.74 -17.20
C GLN A 56 -12.85 -21.20 -17.08
N VAL A 57 -11.69 -21.43 -16.44
CA VAL A 57 -11.05 -22.75 -16.35
C VAL A 57 -11.46 -23.50 -15.08
N ASN A 58 -11.55 -22.82 -13.94
CA ASN A 58 -11.72 -23.42 -12.61
C ASN A 58 -13.09 -23.11 -11.97
N GLY A 59 -13.98 -22.39 -12.66
CA GLY A 59 -15.29 -21.97 -12.14
C GLY A 59 -15.22 -20.67 -11.34
N PRO A 60 -16.34 -20.19 -10.77
CA PRO A 60 -16.42 -18.86 -10.16
C PRO A 60 -15.33 -18.63 -9.12
N SER A 61 -14.46 -17.65 -9.37
CA SER A 61 -13.37 -17.32 -8.47
C SER A 61 -13.94 -16.72 -7.19
N SER A 62 -13.44 -17.20 -6.05
CA SER A 62 -13.79 -16.65 -4.74
C SER A 62 -13.23 -15.24 -4.51
N TYR A 63 -12.32 -14.78 -5.37
CA TYR A 63 -11.69 -13.46 -5.25
C TYR A 63 -12.42 -12.40 -6.09
N ARG A 64 -13.40 -11.75 -5.46
CA ARG A 64 -14.10 -10.56 -6.03
C ARG A 64 -13.61 -9.23 -5.47
N GLY A 65 -12.45 -9.23 -4.81
CA GLY A 65 -11.90 -8.05 -4.18
C GLY A 65 -11.24 -7.13 -5.21
N ARG A 66 -11.51 -5.82 -5.16
CA ARG A 66 -10.65 -4.85 -5.85
C ARG A 66 -9.25 -4.90 -5.25
N HIS A 67 -8.22 -4.91 -6.10
CA HIS A 67 -6.82 -4.88 -5.66
C HIS A 67 -6.54 -3.60 -4.86
N MET A 68 -6.96 -2.44 -5.38
CA MET A 68 -6.91 -1.18 -4.64
C MET A 68 -8.16 -1.01 -3.76
N GLN A 69 -8.01 -1.26 -2.46
CA GLN A 69 -9.11 -1.19 -1.49
C GLN A 69 -9.36 0.22 -0.95
N LYS A 70 -8.82 0.55 0.23
CA LYS A 70 -9.08 1.83 0.94
C LYS A 70 -7.91 2.82 0.91
N GLY A 71 -6.67 2.34 0.82
CA GLY A 71 -5.49 3.22 0.69
C GLY A 71 -5.22 4.14 1.89
N VAL A 72 -5.71 3.80 3.09
CA VAL A 72 -5.58 4.64 4.30
C VAL A 72 -4.82 3.92 5.40
N LEU A 73 -4.18 4.72 6.26
CA LEU A 73 -3.65 4.26 7.54
C LEU A 73 -4.80 3.82 8.47
N ASP A 74 -4.47 3.07 9.52
CA ASP A 74 -5.41 2.69 10.58
C ASP A 74 -6.64 1.85 10.16
N GLY A 75 -6.60 1.20 9.00
CA GLY A 75 -7.66 0.30 8.56
C GLY A 75 -7.95 -0.85 9.55
N TRP A 76 -6.97 -1.22 10.37
CA TRP A 76 -7.05 -2.26 11.40
C TRP A 76 -7.89 -1.83 12.61
N LYS A 77 -7.86 -0.54 13.00
CA LYS A 77 -8.62 0.01 14.15
C LYS A 77 -10.14 -0.20 13.98
N LYS A 78 -10.62 -0.29 12.74
CA LYS A 78 -12.04 -0.55 12.42
C LYS A 78 -12.44 -2.04 12.46
N LYS A 79 -11.46 -2.94 12.51
CA LYS A 79 -11.68 -4.40 12.41
C LYS A 79 -11.38 -5.14 13.71
N MET A 80 -10.47 -4.61 14.52
CA MET A 80 -9.99 -5.25 15.73
C MET A 80 -10.60 -4.64 16.98
N THR A 81 -10.83 -5.47 18.00
CA THR A 81 -11.13 -4.99 19.35
C THR A 81 -9.84 -4.57 20.06
N SER A 82 -9.95 -3.77 21.13
CA SER A 82 -8.78 -3.36 21.93
C SER A 82 -7.98 -4.57 22.45
N ALA A 83 -8.67 -5.60 22.95
CA ALA A 83 -8.03 -6.83 23.42
C ALA A 83 -7.28 -7.59 22.31
N GLN A 84 -7.79 -7.56 21.07
CA GLN A 84 -7.09 -8.17 19.93
C GLN A 84 -5.84 -7.35 19.55
N SER A 85 -5.94 -6.02 19.56
CA SER A 85 -4.79 -5.14 19.31
C SER A 85 -3.70 -5.35 20.35
N GLU A 86 -4.04 -5.28 21.63
CA GLU A 86 -3.10 -5.44 22.74
C GLU A 86 -2.37 -6.78 22.66
N ARG A 87 -3.10 -7.87 22.38
CA ARG A 87 -2.48 -9.19 22.22
C ARG A 87 -1.50 -9.26 21.06
N ILE A 88 -1.76 -8.54 19.96
CA ILE A 88 -0.85 -8.46 18.82
C ILE A 88 0.39 -7.63 19.20
N ASP A 89 0.19 -6.51 19.89
CA ASP A 89 1.26 -5.63 20.35
C ASP A 89 2.21 -6.37 21.32
N ASP A 90 1.67 -7.09 22.30
CA ASP A 90 2.45 -7.92 23.23
C ASP A 90 3.28 -8.99 22.52
N TYR A 91 2.74 -9.55 21.43
CA TYR A 91 3.42 -10.55 20.64
C TYR A 91 4.50 -9.93 19.73
N LEU A 92 4.24 -8.80 19.07
CA LEU A 92 5.13 -8.22 18.07
C LEU A 92 6.22 -7.33 18.67
N ASN A 93 5.90 -6.51 19.67
CA ASN A 93 6.80 -5.49 20.20
C ASN A 93 8.17 -6.04 20.65
N PRO A 94 8.26 -7.15 21.41
CA PRO A 94 9.54 -7.72 21.80
C PRO A 94 10.39 -8.17 20.59
N ARG A 95 9.73 -8.75 19.58
CA ARG A 95 10.39 -9.26 18.36
C ARG A 95 10.90 -8.14 17.47
N LEU A 96 10.10 -7.08 17.29
CA LEU A 96 10.50 -5.93 16.48
C LEU A 96 11.64 -5.15 17.15
N THR A 97 11.58 -5.02 18.49
CA THR A 97 12.65 -4.38 19.27
C THR A 97 13.96 -5.15 19.17
N GLN A 98 13.92 -6.49 19.25
CA GLN A 98 15.10 -7.34 19.10
C GLN A 98 15.75 -7.18 17.72
N LEU A 99 14.96 -6.95 16.67
CA LEU A 99 15.44 -6.72 15.30
C LEU A 99 15.86 -5.26 15.06
N GLY A 100 15.68 -4.35 16.02
CA GLY A 100 15.93 -2.91 15.85
C GLY A 100 14.99 -2.22 14.86
N LEU A 101 13.87 -2.85 14.51
CA LEU A 101 12.91 -2.33 13.55
C LEU A 101 11.92 -1.38 14.23
N ARG A 102 11.63 -0.27 13.56
CA ARG A 102 10.66 0.74 14.02
C ARG A 102 9.64 1.01 12.92
N PHE A 103 8.37 0.96 13.29
CA PHE A 103 7.26 1.22 12.39
C PHE A 103 6.56 2.51 12.78
N GLN A 104 6.00 3.20 11.80
CA GLN A 104 5.09 4.32 12.01
C GLN A 104 3.67 3.82 11.73
N TYR A 105 2.89 3.66 12.79
CA TYR A 105 1.52 3.15 12.70
C TYR A 105 0.51 4.25 12.36
N GLU A 106 0.82 5.48 12.74
CA GLU A 106 0.11 6.73 12.45
C GLU A 106 0.99 7.63 11.62
#